data_AF-A0ABD4YFJ4-F1
#
_entry.id   AF-A0ABD4YFJ4-F1
#
_cell.length_a   1.000
_cell.length_b   1.000
_cell.length_c   1.000
_cell.angle_alpha   90.00
_cell.angle_beta   90.00
_cell.angle_gamma   90.00
#
_symmetry.space_group_name_H-M   'P 1'
#
loop_
_entity.id
_entity.type
_entity.pdbx_description
1 polymer ?
#
loop_
_entity_poly.entity_id
_entity_poly.type
_entity_poly.pdbx_seq_one_letter_code
_entity_poly.pdbx_strand_id
1 'polypeptide(L)' 'MDELEMMLSQLGTVTVSKAGISVDGFDGKNASCREVAIMAAAWAIGELQREMLKTIKKPGGGNISVD' A
#
# COMPACT_ATOMS: atom_id res chain seq x y z
N MET A 1 30.42 -5.74 -0.07
CA MET A 1 29.50 -5.29 0.99
C MET A 1 28.14 -5.63 0.45
N ASP A 2 27.51 -6.69 0.95
CA ASP A 2 26.20 -7.09 0.45
C ASP A 2 25.20 -5.99 0.82
N GLU A 3 24.67 -5.29 -0.18
CA GLU A 3 23.57 -4.36 0.01
C GLU A 3 22.33 -5.19 0.36
N LEU A 4 21.95 -5.17 1.63
CA LEU A 4 20.72 -5.81 2.08
C LEU A 4 19.53 -5.05 1.48
N GLU A 5 18.87 -5.66 0.50
CA GLU A 5 17.68 -5.09 -0.13
C GLU A 5 16.53 -5.00 0.89
N MET A 6 15.90 -3.83 0.95
CA MET A 6 14.70 -3.59 1.75
C MET A 6 13.47 -4.06 1.00
N MET A 7 12.63 -4.85 1.66
CA MET A 7 11.42 -5.37 1.04
C MET A 7 10.33 -5.60 2.09
N LEU A 8 9.08 -5.35 1.71
CA LEU A 8 7.93 -5.77 2.51
C LEU A 8 7.90 -7.30 2.57
N SER A 9 7.89 -7.86 3.78
CA SER A 9 7.73 -9.30 4.04
C SER A 9 6.28 -9.69 4.29
N GLN A 10 5.46 -8.73 4.73
CA GLN A 10 4.05 -8.94 5.04
C GLN A 10 3.24 -7.71 4.65
N LEU A 11 2.07 -7.95 4.04
CA LEU A 11 1.09 -6.91 3.75
C LEU A 11 0.14 -6.72 4.94
N GLY A 12 -0.34 -5.50 5.08
CA GLY A 12 -1.31 -5.12 6.09
C GLY A 12 -2.39 -4.20 5.54
N THR A 13 -2.90 -3.32 6.40
CA THR A 13 -3.93 -2.34 6.05
C THR A 13 -3.35 -0.93 6.05
N VAL A 14 -3.67 -0.15 5.01
CA VAL A 14 -3.44 1.29 4.98
C VAL A 14 -4.80 1.99 5.09
N THR A 15 -4.98 2.78 6.14
CA THR A 15 -6.22 3.54 6.36
C THR A 15 -5.96 5.03 6.21
N VAL A 16 -6.69 5.67 5.29
CA VAL A 16 -6.65 7.12 5.09
C VAL A 16 -7.87 7.74 5.76
N SER A 17 -7.65 8.69 6.66
CA SER A 17 -8.70 9.38 7.41
C SER A 17 -8.38 10.87 7.57
N LYS A 18 -9.29 11.63 8.19
CA LYS A 18 -9.03 13.04 8.56
C LYS A 18 -7.88 13.21 9.56
N ALA A 19 -7.59 12.18 10.36
CA ALA A 19 -6.48 12.21 11.33
C ALA A 19 -5.12 11.97 10.67
N GLY A 20 -5.09 11.52 9.41
CA GLY A 20 -3.89 11.15 8.69
C GLY A 20 -3.97 9.73 8.14
N ILE A 21 -2.80 9.12 7.98
CA ILE A 21 -2.63 7.79 7.38
C ILE A 21 -2.13 6.83 8.48
N SER A 22 -2.85 5.73 8.70
CA SER A 22 -2.41 4.61 9.55
C SER A 22 -1.93 3.45 8.69
N VAL A 23 -0.88 2.77 9.16
CA VAL A 23 -0.29 1.58 8.53
C VAL A 23 -0.23 0.49 9.60
N ASP A 24 -1.02 -0.55 9.42
CA ASP A 24 -1.22 -1.60 10.43
C ASP A 24 -0.95 -2.99 9.84
N GLY A 25 -0.16 -3.80 10.55
CA GLY A 25 0.10 -5.20 10.16
C GLY A 25 1.11 -5.40 9.02
N PHE A 26 1.74 -4.33 8.51
CA PHE A 26 2.87 -4.45 7.59
C PHE A 26 4.15 -4.82 8.33
N ASP A 27 5.01 -5.58 7.65
CA ASP A 27 6.36 -5.91 8.13
C ASP A 27 7.35 -5.86 6.96
N GLY A 28 8.63 -5.65 7.26
CA GLY A 28 9.68 -5.52 6.27
C GLY A 28 11.00 -6.17 6.70
N LYS A 29 11.66 -6.82 5.74
CA LYS A 29 13.02 -7.34 5.93
C LYS A 29 14.03 -6.20 5.76
N ASN A 30 15.00 -6.16 6.67
CA ASN A 30 16.07 -5.16 6.69
C ASN A 30 15.55 -3.71 6.68
N ALA A 31 14.34 -3.49 7.18
CA ALA A 31 13.67 -2.20 7.14
C ALA A 31 13.26 -1.77 8.55
N SER A 32 13.47 -0.50 8.86
CA SER A 32 12.90 0.17 10.02
C SER A 32 11.39 0.40 9.85
N CYS A 33 10.70 0.70 10.96
CA CYS A 33 9.29 1.06 10.92
C CYS A 33 8.98 2.25 9.98
N ARG A 34 9.92 3.20 9.85
CA ARG A 34 9.81 4.32 8.91
C ARG A 34 9.84 3.84 7.47
N GLU A 35 10.77 2.95 7.13
CA GLU A 35 10.89 2.39 5.78
C GLU A 35 9.69 1.51 5.43
N VAL A 36 9.21 0.70 6.39
CA VAL A 36 7.96 -0.07 6.24
C VAL A 36 6.79 0.87 5.95
N ALA A 37 6.65 1.99 6.67
CA ALA A 37 5.58 2.96 6.42
C ALA A 37 5.65 3.57 5.00
N ILE A 38 6.86 3.91 4.53
CA ILE A 38 7.07 4.43 3.17
C ILE A 38 6.70 3.39 2.13
N MET A 39 7.19 2.15 2.27
CA MET A 39 6.91 1.07 1.34
C MET A 39 5.43 0.67 1.32
N ALA A 40 4.79 0.62 2.48
CA ALA A 40 3.35 0.34 2.60
C ALA A 40 2.51 1.42 1.91
N ALA A 41 2.87 2.70 2.08
CA ALA A 41 2.21 3.80 1.38
C ALA A 41 2.40 3.72 -0.13
N ALA A 42 3.63 3.43 -0.61
CA ALA A 42 3.91 3.26 -2.03
C ALA A 42 3.12 2.10 -2.65
N TRP A 43 3.04 0.96 -1.94
CA TRP A 43 2.21 -0.17 -2.34
C TRP A 43 0.73 0.22 -2.44
N ALA A 44 0.19 0.91 -1.43
CA ALA A 44 -1.21 1.32 -1.41
C ALA A 44 -1.55 2.28 -2.56
N ILE A 45 -0.66 3.23 -2.89
CA ILE A 45 -0.81 4.10 -4.07
C ILE A 45 -0.89 3.27 -5.35
N GLY A 46 -0.02 2.26 -5.50
CA GLY A 46 -0.03 1.36 -6.65
C GLY A 46 -1.33 0.58 -6.80
N GLU A 47 -1.88 0.05 -5.70
CA GLU A 47 -3.14 -0.68 -5.72
C GLU A 47 -4.33 0.24 -6.01
N LEU A 48 -4.37 1.44 -5.40
CA LEU A 48 -5.38 2.45 -5.72
C LEU A 48 -5.36 2.82 -7.21
N GLN A 49 -4.17 3.07 -7.76
CA GLN A 49 -4.01 3.38 -9.19
C GLN A 49 -4.48 2.21 -10.06
N ARG A 50 -4.11 0.97 -9.71
CA ARG A 50 -4.50 -0.24 -10.45
C ARG A 50 -6.01 -0.41 -10.50
N GLU A 51 -6.69 -0.32 -9.34
CA GLU A 51 -8.14 -0.50 -9.25
C GLU A 51 -8.91 0.67 -9.88
N MET A 52 -8.39 1.88 -9.80
CA MET A 52 -8.94 3.05 -10.50
C MET A 52 -8.90 2.85 -12.02
N LEU A 53 -7.76 2.43 -12.57
CA LEU A 53 -7.63 2.16 -14.00
C LEU A 53 -8.55 1.04 -14.49
N LYS A 54 -8.75 -0.01 -13.68
CA LYS A 54 -9.72 -1.07 -13.99
C LYS A 54 -11.16 -0.54 -14.02
N THR A 55 -11.51 0.32 -13.08
CA THR A 55 -12.85 0.95 -12.99
C THR A 55 -13.12 1.88 -14.17
N ILE A 56 -12.12 2.65 -14.62
CA ILE A 56 -12.23 3.50 -15.81
C ILE A 56 -12.49 2.67 -17.07
N LYS A 57 -11.82 1.51 -17.21
CA LYS A 57 -11.94 0.67 -18.41
C LYS A 57 -13.33 0.08 -18.62
N LYS A 58 -14.04 -0.26 -17.54
CA LYS A 58 -15.43 -0.73 -17.62
C LYS A 58 -16.14 -0.59 -16.27
N PRO A 59 -17.48 -0.35 -16.28
CA PRO A 59 -18.29 -0.45 -15.06
C PRO A 59 -18.08 -1.80 -14.35
N GLY A 60 -17.85 -1.77 -13.04
CA GLY A 60 -17.56 -2.95 -12.23
C GLY A 60 -16.20 -3.62 -12.51
N GLY A 61 -15.30 -2.94 -13.24
CA GLY A 61 -14.00 -3.51 -13.60
C GLY A 61 -12.98 -3.56 -12.46
N GLY A 62 -13.04 -2.61 -11.52
CA GLY A 62 -12.18 -2.55 -10.34
C GLY A 62 -12.97 -2.68 -9.06
N ASN A 63 -12.25 -2.90 -7.95
CA ASN A 63 -12.82 -3.06 -6.62
C ASN A 63 -12.87 -1.71 -5.86
N ILE A 64 -13.51 -0.71 -6.47
CA ILE A 64 -13.77 0.58 -5.85
C ILE A 64 -15.28 0.78 -5.80
N SER A 65 -15.80 1.03 -4.59
CA SER A 65 -17.21 1.29 -4.34
C SER A 65 -17.35 2.53 -3.46
N VAL A 66 -18.52 3.17 -3.53
CA VAL A 66 -18.95 4.25 -2.65
C VAL A 66 -20.24 3.77 -1.99
N ASP A 67 -20.32 3.94 -0.67
CA ASP A 67 -21.52 3.72 0.15
C ASP A 67 -22.12 5.08 0.54
#